data_AF-X1BA23-F1
#
_entry.id   AF-X1BA23-F1
#
_cell.length_a   1.000
_cell.length_b   1.000
_cell.length_c   1.000
_cell.angle_alpha   90.00
_cell.angle_beta   90.00
_cell.angle_gamma   90.00
#
_symmetry.space_group_name_H-M   'P 1'
#
loop_
_entity.id
_entity.type
_entity.pdbx_description
1 polymer ?
#
loop_
_entity_poly.entity_id
_entity_poly.type
_entity_poly.pdbx_seq_one_letter_code
_entity_poly.pdbx_strand_id
1 'polypeptide(L)' 'MATQDFKRKLTAILSADVKGYSRLMGEDDEATVRTITAYREVIGSVVQNTEGEWW' A
#
# COMPACT_ATOMS: atom_id res chain seq x y z
N MET A 1 19.33 30.78 -3.99
CA MET A 1 18.85 29.74 -3.06
C MET A 1 17.41 29.46 -3.46
N ALA A 2 17.11 28.25 -3.95
CA ALA A 2 15.76 27.92 -4.41
C ALA A 2 14.81 27.81 -3.22
N THR A 3 13.84 28.71 -3.15
CA THR A 3 12.69 28.63 -2.25
C THR A 3 11.84 27.45 -2.70
N GLN A 4 12.05 26.27 -2.11
CA GLN A 4 11.11 25.16 -2.28
C GLN A 4 9.82 25.53 -1.55
N ASP A 5 8.76 25.75 -2.32
CA ASP A 5 7.42 26.01 -1.80
C ASP A 5 6.88 24.77 -1.08
N PHE A 6 7.09 24.69 0.24
CA PHE A 6 6.52 23.64 1.08
C PHE A 6 5.02 23.86 1.25
N LYS A 7 4.21 23.16 0.46
CA LYS A 7 2.75 23.15 0.58
C LYS A 7 2.33 22.24 1.75
N ARG A 8 2.06 22.82 2.92
CA ARG A 8 1.51 22.07 4.06
C ARG A 8 0.04 21.74 3.79
N LYS A 9 -0.30 20.46 3.74
CA LYS A 9 -1.67 19.95 3.61
C LYS A 9 -1.91 18.93 4.72
N LEU A 10 -3.07 19.00 5.39
CA LEU A 10 -3.50 17.94 6.31
C LEU A 10 -3.87 16.71 5.46
N THR A 11 -3.14 15.62 5.62
CA THR A 11 -3.38 14.36 4.89
C THR A 11 -3.39 13.20 5.87
N ALA A 12 -4.23 12.20 5.61
CA ALA A 12 -4.19 10.93 6.32
C ALA A 12 -3.21 9.99 5.59
N ILE A 13 -2.33 9.33 6.33
CA ILE A 13 -1.42 8.30 5.79
C ILE A 13 -1.91 6.96 6.33
N LEU A 14 -2.25 6.05 5.42
CA LEU A 14 -2.62 4.68 5.73
C LEU A 14 -1.46 3.76 5.35
N SER A 15 -0.99 2.94 6.29
CA SER A 15 0.04 1.92 6.06
C SER A 15 -0.47 0.57 6.54
N ALA A 16 -0.36 -0.45 5.68
CA ALA A 16 -0.75 -1.81 5.97
C ALA A 16 0.41 -2.76 5.65
N ASP A 17 0.72 -3.67 6.56
CA ASP A 17 1.79 -4.66 6.42
C ASP A 17 1.25 -6.09 6.58
N VAL A 18 1.89 -7.05 5.91
CA VAL A 18 1.51 -8.46 5.95
C VAL A 18 2.38 -9.19 6.96
N LYS A 19 1.80 -9.49 8.12
CA LYS A 19 2.47 -10.26 9.18
C LYS A 19 2.90 -11.64 8.66
N GLY A 20 4.18 -11.96 8.80
CA GLY A 20 4.70 -13.29 8.46
C GLY A 20 5.02 -13.50 6.98
N TYR A 21 5.07 -12.43 6.18
CA TYR A 21 5.44 -12.45 4.76
C TYR A 21 6.68 -13.32 4.47
N SER A 22 7.76 -13.16 5.25
CA SER A 22 9.00 -13.91 5.08
C SER A 22 8.86 -15.42 5.30
N ARG A 23 7.90 -15.85 6.12
CA ARG A 23 7.64 -17.27 6.38
C ARG A 23 6.77 -17.89 5.29
N LEU A 24 5.77 -17.14 4.81
CA LEU A 24 4.86 -17.54 3.74
C LEU A 24 5.57 -17.71 2.39
N MET A 25 6.51 -16.81 2.06
CA MET A 25 7.37 -16.98 0.87
C MET A 25 8.24 -18.25 0.93
N GLY A 26 8.75 -18.60 2.11
CA GLY A 26 9.54 -19.82 2.27
C GLY A 26 8.77 -21.15 2.09
N GLU A 27 7.43 -21.13 2.19
CA GLU A 27 6.58 -22.33 2.08
C GLU A 27 5.89 -22.42 0.70
N ASP A 28 5.37 -21.32 0.16
CA ASP A 28 4.75 -21.25 -1.18
C ASP A 28 4.74 -19.79 -1.68
N ASP A 29 5.78 -19.43 -2.44
CA ASP A 29 5.99 -18.10 -3.01
C ASP A 29 4.83 -17.64 -3.89
N GLU A 30 4.28 -18.53 -4.73
CA GLU A 30 3.26 -18.17 -5.73
C GLU A 30 1.90 -17.95 -5.07
N ALA A 31 1.48 -18.83 -4.15
CA ALA A 31 0.23 -18.66 -3.41
C ALA A 31 0.25 -17.41 -2.53
N THR A 32 1.41 -17.09 -1.94
CA THR A 32 1.62 -15.90 -1.11
C THR A 32 1.50 -14.63 -1.94
N VAL A 33 2.18 -14.56 -3.09
CA VAL A 33 2.12 -13.41 -4.00
C VAL A 33 0.71 -13.19 -4.54
N ARG A 34 0.00 -14.25 -4.93
CA ARG A 34 -1.39 -14.14 -5.41
C ARG A 34 -2.33 -13.60 -4.34
N THR A 35 -2.21 -14.08 -3.12
CA THR A 35 -3.05 -13.64 -2.00
C THR A 35 -2.83 -12.18 -1.66
N ILE A 36 -1.56 -11.74 -1.62
CA ILE A 36 -1.21 -10.37 -1.29
C ILE A 36 -1.58 -9.41 -2.42
N THR A 37 -1.42 -9.83 -3.67
CA THR A 37 -1.87 -9.07 -4.83
C THR A 37 -3.38 -8.86 -4.80
N ALA A 38 -4.16 -9.91 -4.52
CA ALA A 38 -5.62 -9.80 -4.40
C ALA A 38 -6.05 -8.83 -3.29
N TYR A 39 -5.40 -8.88 -2.12
CA TYR A 39 -5.67 -7.91 -1.05
C TYR A 39 -5.28 -6.48 -1.45
N ARG A 40 -4.15 -6.29 -2.15
CA ARG A 40 -3.72 -4.98 -2.65
C ARG A 40 -4.71 -4.41 -3.67
N GLU A 41 -5.28 -5.23 -4.54
CA GLU A 41 -6.31 -4.80 -5.50
C GLU A 41 -7.57 -4.31 -4.79
N VAL A 42 -8.06 -5.05 -3.78
CA VAL A 42 -9.23 -4.63 -3.00
C VAL A 42 -8.95 -3.32 -2.26
N ILE A 43 -7.81 -3.20 -1.59
CA ILE A 43 -7.43 -1.97 -0.87
C ILE A 43 -7.29 -0.81 -1.85
N GLY A 44 -6.62 -1.02 -2.99
CA GLY A 44 -6.48 0.00 -4.04
C GLY A 44 -7.82 0.49 -4.57
N SER A 45 -8.77 -0.42 -4.79
CA SER A 45 -10.13 -0.05 -5.25
C SER A 45 -10.86 0.82 -4.22
N VAL A 46 -10.70 0.55 -2.92
CA VAL A 46 -11.31 1.37 -1.86
C VAL A 46 -10.64 2.74 -1.78
N VAL A 47 -9.32 2.79 -1.85
CA VAL A 47 -8.56 4.06 -1.81
C VAL A 47 -8.93 4.97 -2.98
N GLN A 48 -9.01 4.42 -4.20
CA GLN A 48 -9.43 5.17 -5.40
C GLN A 48 -10.85 5.72 -5.29
N ASN A 49 -11.79 4.98 -4.68
CA ASN A 49 -13.15 5.46 -4.43
C ASN A 49 -13.22 6.61 -3.41
N THR A 50 -12.18 6.83 -2.60
CA THR A 50 -12.13 7.85 -1.54
C THR A 50 -11.32 9.11 -1.91
N GLU A 51 -11.07 9.36 -3.20
CA GLU A 51 -10.14 10.41 -3.70
C GLU A 51 -8.72 10.32 -3.10
N GLY A 52 -8.37 9.15 -2.54
CA GLY A 52 -7.05 8.88 -2.00
C GLY A 52 -6.08 8.48 -3.10
N GLU A 53 -4.81 8.80 -2.91
CA GLU A 53 -3.74 8.36 -3.80
C GLU A 53 -3.03 7.13 -3.22
N TRP A 54 -2.76 6.15 -4.09
CA TRP A 54 -2.07 4.90 -3.77
C TRP A 54 -0.83 4.81 -4.67
N TRP A 55 0.37 4.81 -4.08
CA TRP A 55 1.67 4.79 -4.76
C TRP A 55 2.54 3.64 -4.27
#